data_AF-A0A378F3Z9-F1
#
_entry.id   AF-A0A378F3Z9-F1
#
_cell.length_a   1.000
_cell.length_b   1.000
_cell.length_c   1.000
_cell.angle_alpha   90.00
_cell.angle_beta   90.00
_cell.angle_gamma   90.00
#
_symmetry.space_group_name_H-M   'P 1'
#
loop_
_entity.id
_entity.type
_entity.pdbx_description
1 polymer ?
#
loop_
_entity_poly.entity_id
_entity_poly.type
_entity_poly.pdbx_seq_one_letter_code
_entity_poly.pdbx_strand_id
1 'polypeptide(L)'
;MTGHKNTPSRADNAETGIAHLSLPLTAILCQLALHDDLAKSALLDNLHQLEISPVAHRRMNPAEMAEALKVLLAQGWLQERNNRYHLAGHDNVVYRYMATYPTVWGASPHHPGHSRLFSGLRTRRARMWHALLAGDEAALPQYLDEWMTNPGYAPQAHPAFQLLADEAGRQTFALLNEGIQIALLASFLVDACYRPH
;
A
#
# COMPACT_ATOMS: atom_id res chain seq x y z
N MET A 1 -14.79 38.31 -14.04
CA MET A 1 -14.76 36.84 -13.92
C MET A 1 -13.33 36.43 -13.68
N THR A 2 -12.98 36.24 -12.40
CA THR A 2 -11.63 35.87 -11.95
C THR A 2 -11.38 34.40 -12.23
N GLY A 3 -10.41 34.11 -13.08
CA GLY A 3 -9.97 32.74 -13.36
C GLY A 3 -9.30 32.14 -12.13
N HIS A 4 -9.91 31.09 -11.58
CA HIS A 4 -9.25 30.20 -10.63
C HIS A 4 -8.14 29.45 -11.39
N LYS A 5 -6.88 29.86 -11.15
CA LYS A 5 -5.73 29.00 -11.39
C LYS A 5 -5.86 27.82 -10.42
N ASN A 6 -6.32 26.67 -10.93
CA ASN A 6 -6.19 25.41 -10.22
C ASN A 6 -4.70 25.09 -10.13
N THR A 7 -4.08 25.45 -9.01
CA THR A 7 -2.79 24.89 -8.61
C THR A 7 -3.03 23.40 -8.39
N PRO A 8 -2.38 22.50 -9.13
CA PRO A 8 -2.57 21.06 -8.93
C PRO A 8 -2.23 20.72 -7.48
N SER A 9 -3.10 19.94 -6.85
CA SER A 9 -2.89 19.47 -5.49
C SER A 9 -1.59 18.66 -5.43
N ARG A 10 -0.92 18.64 -4.28
CA ARG A 10 0.22 17.72 -4.04
C ARG A 10 -0.18 16.26 -4.31
N ALA A 11 -1.46 15.92 -4.16
CA ALA A 11 -2.02 14.62 -4.52
C ALA A 11 -2.04 14.38 -6.05
N ASP A 12 -2.43 15.38 -6.85
CA ASP A 12 -2.46 15.27 -8.33
C ASP A 12 -1.05 15.09 -8.91
N ASN A 13 -0.06 15.76 -8.32
CA ASN A 13 1.35 15.60 -8.67
C ASN A 13 1.92 14.24 -8.24
N ALA A 14 1.42 13.65 -7.14
CA ALA A 14 1.81 12.31 -6.71
C ALA A 14 1.18 11.22 -7.61
N GLU A 15 -0.09 11.38 -8.00
CA GLU A 15 -0.80 10.44 -8.89
C GLU A 15 -0.12 10.29 -10.26
N THR A 16 0.28 11.41 -10.86
CA THR A 16 1.09 11.41 -12.08
C THR A 16 2.52 10.95 -11.80
N GLY A 17 3.06 11.31 -10.63
CA GLY A 17 4.43 11.00 -10.24
C GLY A 17 4.74 9.50 -10.14
N ILE A 18 3.86 8.69 -9.53
CA ILE A 18 4.15 7.27 -9.28
C ILE A 18 4.28 6.46 -10.58
N ALA A 19 3.48 6.78 -11.60
CA ALA A 19 3.52 6.10 -12.90
C ALA A 19 4.82 6.38 -13.68
N HIS A 20 5.55 7.44 -13.33
CA HIS A 20 6.83 7.81 -13.93
C HIS A 20 8.05 7.29 -13.15
N LEU A 21 7.83 6.68 -11.98
CA LEU A 21 8.92 6.09 -11.21
C LEU A 21 9.41 4.80 -11.87
N SER A 22 10.70 4.51 -11.71
CA SER A 22 11.24 3.22 -12.13
C SER A 22 10.63 2.08 -11.31
N LEU A 23 10.60 0.87 -11.87
CA LEU A 23 10.03 -0.30 -11.22
C LEU A 23 10.58 -0.56 -9.79
N PRO A 24 11.89 -0.42 -9.51
CA PRO A 24 12.41 -0.60 -8.14
C PRO A 24 11.88 0.44 -7.15
N LEU A 25 11.77 1.71 -7.56
CA LEU A 25 11.26 2.78 -6.70
C LEU A 25 9.79 2.51 -6.35
N THR A 26 9.01 2.14 -7.35
CA THR A 26 7.60 1.79 -7.18
C THR A 26 7.42 0.56 -6.28
N ALA A 27 8.27 -0.46 -6.44
CA ALA A 27 8.23 -1.65 -5.60
C ALA A 27 8.55 -1.34 -4.13
N ILE A 28 9.47 -0.41 -3.84
CA ILE A 28 9.74 0.08 -2.48
C ILE A 28 8.47 0.73 -1.89
N LEU A 29 7.80 1.60 -2.66
CA LEU A 29 6.57 2.25 -2.21
C LEU A 29 5.46 1.23 -1.91
N CYS A 30 5.27 0.23 -2.78
CA CYS A 30 4.29 -0.82 -2.57
C CYS A 30 4.56 -1.64 -1.29
N GLN A 31 5.82 -1.95 -1.00
CA GLN A 31 6.18 -2.64 0.25
C GLN A 31 5.87 -1.79 1.48
N LEU A 32 6.17 -0.50 1.44
CA LEU A 32 5.89 0.40 2.56
C LEU A 32 4.39 0.60 2.76
N ALA A 33 3.60 0.67 1.70
CA ALA A 33 2.15 0.72 1.79
C ALA A 33 1.56 -0.49 2.55
N LEU A 34 2.10 -1.69 2.30
CA LEU A 34 1.64 -2.91 2.98
C LEU A 34 2.14 -3.01 4.43
N HIS A 35 3.38 -2.62 4.69
CA HIS A 35 4.07 -2.88 5.97
C HIS A 35 4.13 -1.70 6.94
N ASP A 36 3.70 -0.50 6.52
CA ASP A 36 3.78 0.78 7.24
C ASP A 36 5.22 1.31 7.33
N ASP A 37 6.04 0.69 8.18
CA ASP A 37 7.40 1.11 8.46
C ASP A 37 8.39 -0.03 8.20
N LEU A 38 9.42 0.19 7.38
CA LEU A 38 10.48 -0.82 7.16
C LEU A 38 11.88 -0.23 7.28
N ALA A 39 12.79 -1.00 7.86
CA ALA A 39 14.22 -0.71 7.81
C ALA A 39 14.77 -0.99 6.40
N LYS A 40 15.86 -0.32 6.02
CA LYS A 40 16.53 -0.52 4.72
C LYS A 40 16.85 -1.99 4.42
N SER A 41 17.31 -2.75 5.42
CA SER A 41 17.62 -4.18 5.25
C SER A 41 16.38 -5.00 4.91
N ALA A 42 15.27 -4.76 5.62
CA ALA A 42 14.01 -5.45 5.37
C ALA A 42 13.44 -5.13 3.97
N LEU A 43 13.55 -3.87 3.52
CA LEU A 43 13.19 -3.47 2.15
C LEU A 43 14.01 -4.22 1.11
N LEU A 44 15.31 -4.33 1.34
CA LEU A 44 16.22 -5.02 0.42
C LEU A 44 15.93 -6.53 0.37
N ASP A 45 15.73 -7.15 1.53
CA ASP A 45 15.40 -8.58 1.65
C ASP A 45 14.09 -8.91 0.93
N ASN A 46 13.07 -8.06 1.11
CA ASN A 46 11.77 -8.23 0.45
C ASN A 46 11.85 -8.03 -1.07
N LEU A 47 12.64 -7.06 -1.55
CA LEU A 47 12.87 -6.89 -3.00
C LEU A 47 13.57 -8.12 -3.60
N HIS A 48 14.50 -8.74 -2.88
CA HIS A 48 15.17 -9.96 -3.34
C HIS A 48 14.19 -11.14 -3.44
N GLN A 49 13.22 -11.24 -2.53
CA GLN A 49 12.17 -12.26 -2.59
C GLN A 49 11.18 -12.03 -3.75
N LEU A 50 10.93 -10.77 -4.08
CA LEU A 50 10.04 -10.39 -5.17
C LEU A 50 10.60 -10.67 -6.57
N GLU A 51 11.91 -10.93 -6.69
CA GLU A 51 12.65 -10.97 -7.96
C GLU A 51 12.48 -9.69 -8.81
N ILE A 52 12.03 -8.59 -8.21
CA ILE A 52 11.90 -7.30 -8.89
C ILE A 52 13.31 -6.76 -9.11
N SER A 53 13.83 -7.05 -10.28
CA SER A 53 15.17 -6.72 -10.73
C SER A 53 15.10 -5.55 -11.72
N PRO A 54 15.80 -4.42 -11.48
CA PRO A 54 15.83 -3.27 -12.40
C PRO A 54 16.36 -3.61 -13.80
N VAL A 55 17.14 -4.69 -13.88
CA VAL A 55 17.71 -5.24 -15.09
C VAL A 55 17.45 -6.73 -14.99
N ALA A 56 16.82 -7.34 -16.00
CA ALA A 56 16.64 -8.78 -16.03
C ALA A 56 17.95 -9.46 -15.57
N HIS A 57 17.90 -10.20 -14.46
CA HIS A 57 18.99 -10.99 -13.85
C HIS A 57 19.94 -10.34 -12.81
N ARG A 58 19.82 -9.08 -12.37
CA ARG A 58 20.67 -8.51 -11.29
C ARG A 58 19.91 -7.93 -10.10
N ARG A 59 20.00 -8.62 -8.94
CA ARG A 59 19.49 -8.14 -7.64
C ARG A 59 20.03 -6.75 -7.29
N MET A 60 19.16 -5.88 -6.81
CA MET A 60 19.53 -4.56 -6.28
C MET A 60 20.52 -4.71 -5.13
N ASN A 61 21.59 -3.91 -5.13
CA ASN A 61 22.61 -3.94 -4.08
C ASN A 61 22.35 -2.87 -2.98
N PRO A 62 23.03 -2.94 -1.82
CA PRO A 62 22.80 -2.00 -0.72
C PRO A 62 23.06 -0.52 -1.04
N ALA A 63 23.98 -0.22 -1.97
CA ALA A 63 24.28 1.15 -2.37
C ALA A 63 23.19 1.70 -3.30
N GLU A 64 22.74 0.90 -4.26
CA GLU A 64 21.59 1.23 -5.11
C GLU A 64 20.33 1.48 -4.28
N MET A 65 20.08 0.65 -3.25
CA MET A 65 18.97 0.85 -2.32
C MET A 65 19.08 2.19 -1.56
N ALA A 66 20.29 2.53 -1.10
CA ALA A 66 20.50 3.81 -0.41
C ALA A 66 20.21 5.01 -1.34
N GLU A 67 20.64 4.95 -2.60
CA GLU A 67 20.34 6.00 -3.57
C GLU A 67 18.84 6.06 -3.92
N ALA A 68 18.18 4.92 -4.08
CA ALA A 68 16.73 4.86 -4.30
C ALA A 68 15.95 5.53 -3.16
N LEU A 69 16.31 5.25 -1.91
CA LEU A 69 15.69 5.87 -0.74
C LEU A 69 15.94 7.37 -0.69
N LYS A 70 17.15 7.84 -1.02
CA LYS A 70 17.44 9.28 -1.14
C LYS A 70 16.57 9.96 -2.18
N VAL A 71 16.40 9.34 -3.36
CA VAL A 71 15.54 9.89 -4.42
C VAL A 71 14.10 10.00 -3.94
N LEU A 72 13.56 8.95 -3.31
CA LEU A 72 12.18 8.95 -2.82
C LEU A 72 11.96 9.94 -1.66
N LEU A 73 12.95 10.10 -0.77
CA LEU A 73 12.93 11.15 0.25
C LEU A 73 12.94 12.55 -0.36
N ALA A 74 13.82 12.80 -1.33
CA ALA A 74 13.93 14.11 -2.00
C ALA A 74 12.66 14.48 -2.79
N GLN A 75 11.97 13.48 -3.34
CA GLN A 75 10.69 13.66 -4.03
C GLN A 75 9.49 13.75 -3.06
N GLY A 76 9.71 13.58 -1.76
CA GLY A 76 8.67 13.71 -0.74
C GLY A 76 7.72 12.51 -0.65
N TRP A 77 8.09 11.36 -1.23
CA TRP A 77 7.33 10.11 -1.12
C TRP A 77 7.48 9.46 0.25
N LEU A 78 8.66 9.62 0.86
CA LEU A 78 9.03 8.96 2.10
C LEU A 78 9.32 9.96 3.21
N GLN A 79 9.24 9.46 4.43
CA GLN A 79 9.82 10.04 5.62
C GLN A 79 10.71 8.99 6.30
N GLU A 80 11.71 9.46 7.03
CA GLU A 80 12.58 8.59 7.83
C GLU A 80 12.36 8.89 9.31
N ARG A 81 12.09 7.86 10.10
CA ARG A 81 11.94 7.94 11.56
C ARG A 81 12.63 6.75 12.21
N ASN A 82 13.54 7.00 13.15
CA ASN A 82 14.24 5.95 13.90
C ASN A 82 14.90 4.89 12.98
N ASN A 83 15.55 5.32 11.89
CA ASN A 83 16.21 4.45 10.91
C ASN A 83 15.24 3.47 10.20
N ARG A 84 13.96 3.84 10.13
CA ARG A 84 12.91 3.17 9.35
C ARG A 84 12.29 4.18 8.39
N TYR A 85 11.85 3.68 7.25
CA TYR A 85 11.19 4.45 6.22
C TYR A 85 9.70 4.13 6.22
N HIS A 86 8.89 5.16 5.96
CA HIS A 86 7.43 5.06 5.84
C HIS A 86 6.92 6.06 4.80
N LEU A 87 5.70 5.85 4.30
CA LEU A 87 5.09 6.74 3.31
C LEU A 87 4.74 8.11 3.92
N ALA A 88 4.98 9.17 3.17
CA ALA A 88 4.71 10.54 3.58
C ALA A 88 3.24 10.98 3.36
N GLY A 89 2.28 10.10 3.66
CA GLY A 89 0.84 10.35 3.46
C GLY A 89 0.38 10.19 2.01
N HIS A 90 1.02 9.28 1.27
CA HIS A 90 0.70 8.97 -0.13
C HIS A 90 0.14 7.56 -0.32
N ASP A 91 -0.31 6.94 0.77
CA ASP A 91 -0.76 5.55 0.86
C ASP A 91 -1.84 5.22 -0.17
N ASN A 92 -2.90 6.02 -0.22
CA ASN A 92 -4.02 5.81 -1.16
C ASN A 92 -3.61 5.93 -2.64
N VAL A 93 -2.62 6.76 -2.96
CA VAL A 93 -2.06 6.82 -4.33
C VAL A 93 -1.32 5.52 -4.65
N VAL A 94 -0.56 4.99 -3.70
CA VAL A 94 0.14 3.71 -3.87
C VAL A 94 -0.84 2.54 -3.95
N TYR A 95 -1.87 2.49 -3.09
CA TYR A 95 -2.92 1.48 -3.14
C TYR A 95 -3.67 1.50 -4.47
N ARG A 96 -4.01 2.68 -4.99
CA ARG A 96 -4.62 2.83 -6.32
C ARG A 96 -3.73 2.25 -7.40
N TYR A 97 -2.44 2.59 -7.37
CA TYR A 97 -1.47 2.05 -8.31
C TYR A 97 -1.40 0.52 -8.23
N MET A 98 -1.36 -0.04 -7.01
CA MET A 98 -1.33 -1.49 -6.79
C MET A 98 -2.60 -2.20 -7.28
N ALA A 99 -3.78 -1.61 -7.05
CA ALA A 99 -5.06 -2.13 -7.54
C ALA A 99 -5.15 -2.05 -9.08
N THR A 100 -4.59 -1.00 -9.69
CA THR A 100 -4.56 -0.82 -11.15
C THR A 100 -3.57 -1.77 -11.82
N TYR A 101 -2.42 -2.02 -11.18
CA TYR A 101 -1.31 -2.81 -11.72
C TYR A 101 -0.90 -3.96 -10.77
N PRO A 102 -1.75 -4.99 -10.61
CA PRO A 102 -1.53 -6.07 -9.65
C PRO A 102 -0.22 -6.85 -9.88
N THR A 103 0.25 -6.91 -11.13
CA THR A 103 1.48 -7.60 -11.51
C THR A 103 2.74 -6.98 -10.91
N VAL A 104 2.74 -5.68 -10.61
CA VAL A 104 3.94 -4.94 -10.14
C VAL A 104 4.39 -5.39 -8.75
N TRP A 105 3.47 -5.88 -7.94
CA TRP A 105 3.73 -6.40 -6.59
C TRP A 105 3.48 -7.91 -6.50
N GLY A 106 3.36 -8.58 -7.65
CA GLY A 106 3.25 -10.03 -7.74
C GLY A 106 1.90 -10.59 -7.27
N ALA A 107 0.82 -9.80 -7.34
CA ALA A 107 -0.52 -10.33 -7.22
C ALA A 107 -0.99 -10.88 -8.57
N SER A 108 -1.69 -12.01 -8.53
CA SER A 108 -2.34 -12.61 -9.69
C SER A 108 -3.85 -12.53 -9.52
N PRO A 109 -4.59 -11.81 -10.38
CA PRO A 109 -6.05 -11.74 -10.30
C PRO A 109 -6.73 -13.12 -10.40
N HIS A 110 -6.07 -14.09 -11.02
CA HIS A 110 -6.57 -15.47 -11.14
C HIS A 110 -6.25 -16.32 -9.90
N HIS A 111 -5.30 -15.87 -9.08
CA HIS A 111 -4.82 -16.59 -7.90
C HIS A 111 -4.55 -15.61 -6.74
N PRO A 112 -5.60 -15.01 -6.16
CA PRO A 112 -5.47 -13.93 -5.17
C PRO A 112 -4.68 -14.33 -3.90
N GLY A 113 -4.66 -15.60 -3.53
CA GLY A 113 -3.84 -16.14 -2.42
C GLY A 113 -2.39 -16.48 -2.79
N HIS A 114 -2.01 -16.44 -4.08
CA HIS A 114 -0.66 -16.75 -4.54
C HIS A 114 0.09 -15.45 -4.87
N SER A 115 0.84 -14.94 -3.91
CA SER A 115 1.76 -13.83 -4.14
C SER A 115 3.15 -14.15 -3.64
N ARG A 116 4.16 -13.72 -4.41
CA ARG A 116 5.57 -13.81 -4.02
C ARG A 116 5.89 -12.97 -2.77
N LEU A 117 5.04 -11.99 -2.45
CA LEU A 117 5.15 -11.22 -1.20
C LEU A 117 4.69 -11.99 0.02
N PHE A 118 3.87 -13.04 -0.13
CA PHE A 118 3.15 -13.65 0.98
C PHE A 118 4.10 -14.20 2.07
N SER A 119 5.28 -14.72 1.69
CA SER A 119 6.32 -15.15 2.64
C SER A 119 6.96 -14.00 3.44
N GLY A 120 6.91 -12.78 2.91
CA GLY A 120 7.41 -11.56 3.53
C GLY A 120 6.38 -10.81 4.37
N LEU A 121 5.08 -11.08 4.21
CA LEU A 121 3.97 -10.43 4.93
C LEU A 121 3.88 -10.88 6.40
N ARG A 122 4.82 -10.43 7.22
CA ARG A 122 4.91 -10.82 8.63
C ARG A 122 3.90 -10.14 9.54
N THR A 123 3.28 -9.04 9.10
CA THR A 123 2.35 -8.27 9.94
C THR A 123 0.90 -8.55 9.58
N ARG A 124 -0.01 -8.45 10.57
CA ARG A 124 -1.46 -8.57 10.35
C ARG A 124 -1.95 -7.54 9.33
N ARG A 125 -1.47 -6.30 9.45
CA ARG A 125 -1.74 -5.21 8.50
C ARG A 125 -1.34 -5.58 7.08
N ALA A 126 -0.13 -6.10 6.87
CA ALA A 126 0.36 -6.44 5.55
C ALA A 126 -0.45 -7.58 4.90
N ARG A 127 -0.82 -8.61 5.68
CA ARG A 127 -1.71 -9.69 5.20
C ARG A 127 -3.12 -9.20 4.85
N MET A 128 -3.68 -8.33 5.69
CA MET A 128 -4.99 -7.72 5.43
C MET A 128 -4.99 -6.86 4.16
N TRP A 129 -4.04 -5.92 4.02
CA TRP A 129 -3.96 -5.07 2.83
C TRP A 129 -3.62 -5.86 1.57
N HIS A 130 -2.81 -6.92 1.69
CA HIS A 130 -2.55 -7.84 0.60
C HIS A 130 -3.82 -8.53 0.13
N ALA A 131 -4.57 -9.18 1.03
CA ALA A 131 -5.83 -9.86 0.69
C ALA A 131 -6.84 -8.88 0.07
N LEU A 132 -6.95 -7.69 0.64
CA LEU A 132 -7.79 -6.60 0.13
C LEU A 132 -7.44 -6.24 -1.32
N LEU A 133 -6.18 -5.91 -1.60
CA LEU A 133 -5.73 -5.46 -2.92
C LEU A 133 -5.65 -6.60 -3.94
N ALA A 134 -5.44 -7.84 -3.48
CA ALA A 134 -5.41 -9.02 -4.34
C ALA A 134 -6.80 -9.50 -4.72
N GLY A 135 -7.84 -9.10 -3.99
CA GLY A 135 -9.20 -9.58 -4.18
C GLY A 135 -9.47 -10.93 -3.51
N ASP A 136 -8.77 -11.27 -2.42
CA ASP A 136 -8.97 -12.52 -1.68
C ASP A 136 -10.17 -12.42 -0.73
N GLU A 137 -11.36 -12.67 -1.28
CA GLU A 137 -12.62 -12.64 -0.55
C GLU A 137 -12.71 -13.72 0.54
N ALA A 138 -11.95 -14.81 0.42
CA ALA A 138 -11.98 -15.90 1.38
C ALA A 138 -11.16 -15.57 2.62
N ALA A 139 -9.99 -14.96 2.46
CA ALA A 139 -9.09 -14.64 3.57
C ALA A 139 -9.38 -13.28 4.23
N LEU A 140 -9.92 -12.31 3.48
CA LEU A 140 -10.11 -10.95 3.98
C LEU A 140 -10.92 -10.85 5.28
N PRO A 141 -12.07 -11.54 5.46
CA PRO A 141 -12.86 -11.41 6.68
C PRO A 141 -12.07 -11.80 7.95
N GLN A 142 -11.28 -12.87 7.86
CA GLN A 142 -10.42 -13.30 8.96
C GLN A 142 -9.34 -12.25 9.26
N TYR A 143 -8.68 -11.71 8.24
CA TYR A 143 -7.62 -10.72 8.44
C TYR A 143 -8.14 -9.37 8.95
N LEU A 144 -9.36 -8.98 8.58
CA LEU A 144 -10.02 -7.81 9.15
C LEU A 144 -10.30 -8.02 10.64
N ASP A 145 -10.84 -9.17 11.03
CA ASP A 145 -11.09 -9.48 12.45
C ASP A 145 -9.78 -9.51 13.27
N GLU A 146 -8.74 -10.18 12.76
CA GLU A 146 -7.40 -10.21 13.39
C GLU A 146 -6.79 -8.81 13.54
N TRP A 147 -7.07 -7.89 12.61
CA TRP A 147 -6.61 -6.50 12.65
C TRP A 147 -7.40 -5.67 13.66
N MET A 148 -8.73 -5.74 13.62
CA MET A 148 -9.60 -4.97 14.51
C MET A 148 -9.47 -5.41 15.97
N THR A 149 -9.09 -6.66 16.23
CA THR A 149 -8.83 -7.18 17.57
C THR A 149 -7.38 -6.95 18.06
N ASN A 150 -6.52 -6.36 17.24
CA ASN A 150 -5.13 -6.09 17.61
C ASN A 150 -5.01 -4.98 18.67
N PRO A 151 -4.17 -5.14 19.72
CA PRO A 151 -3.89 -4.07 20.66
C PRO A 151 -3.37 -2.81 19.95
N GLY A 152 -3.98 -1.66 20.24
CA GLY A 152 -3.63 -0.38 19.61
C GLY A 152 -4.36 -0.10 18.29
N TYR A 153 -5.31 -0.96 17.88
CA TYR A 153 -6.23 -0.64 16.81
C TYR A 153 -7.06 0.60 17.16
N ALA A 154 -7.19 1.52 16.20
CA ALA A 154 -8.08 2.67 16.26
C ALA A 154 -9.03 2.63 15.05
N PRO A 155 -10.30 3.04 15.18
CA PRO A 155 -11.25 3.01 14.06
C PRO A 155 -10.79 3.76 12.80
N GLN A 156 -9.97 4.81 12.95
CA GLN A 156 -9.41 5.55 11.81
C GLN A 156 -8.38 4.72 11.01
N ALA A 157 -7.87 3.63 11.57
CA ALA A 157 -7.00 2.67 10.91
C ALA A 157 -7.78 1.53 10.22
N HIS A 158 -9.11 1.57 10.23
CA HIS A 158 -9.92 0.65 9.43
C HIS A 158 -9.70 0.92 7.93
N PRO A 159 -9.46 -0.10 7.07
CA PRO A 159 -9.19 0.13 5.65
C PRO A 159 -10.31 0.88 4.93
N ALA A 160 -11.58 0.61 5.25
CA ALA A 160 -12.70 1.38 4.70
C ALA A 160 -12.62 2.87 5.06
N PHE A 161 -12.25 3.21 6.31
CA PHE A 161 -12.06 4.60 6.73
C PHE A 161 -10.91 5.25 5.96
N GLN A 162 -9.77 4.55 5.84
CA GLN A 162 -8.58 5.06 5.15
C GLN A 162 -8.82 5.27 3.65
N LEU A 163 -9.49 4.33 2.98
CA LEU A 163 -9.81 4.46 1.56
C LEU A 163 -10.83 5.57 1.32
N LEU A 164 -11.83 5.76 2.19
CA LEU A 164 -12.84 6.79 1.95
C LEU A 164 -12.38 8.22 2.32
N ALA A 165 -11.21 8.36 2.94
CA ALA A 165 -10.70 9.63 3.46
C ALA A 165 -10.34 10.65 2.37
N ASP A 166 -9.91 10.21 1.19
CA ASP A 166 -9.51 11.09 0.09
C ASP A 166 -9.95 10.56 -1.28
N GLU A 167 -9.68 11.33 -2.33
CA GLU A 167 -10.11 11.00 -3.69
C GLU A 167 -9.40 9.76 -4.25
N ALA A 168 -8.08 9.64 -4.06
CA ALA A 168 -7.32 8.49 -4.54
C ALA A 168 -7.79 7.19 -3.86
N GLY A 169 -8.15 7.26 -2.58
CA GLY A 169 -8.67 6.13 -1.83
C GLY A 169 -10.08 5.75 -2.28
N ARG A 170 -10.97 6.72 -2.55
CA ARG A 170 -12.31 6.45 -3.11
C ARG A 170 -12.21 5.78 -4.48
N GLN A 171 -11.29 6.24 -5.31
CA GLN A 171 -11.00 5.61 -6.60
C GLN A 171 -10.43 4.21 -6.44
N THR A 172 -9.52 4.01 -5.47
CA THR A 172 -9.01 2.67 -5.12
C THR A 172 -10.15 1.74 -4.71
N PHE A 173 -11.03 2.19 -3.81
CA PHE A 173 -12.18 1.42 -3.34
C PHE A 173 -13.08 0.99 -4.50
N ALA A 174 -13.35 1.90 -5.45
CA ALA A 174 -14.14 1.61 -6.64
C ALA A 174 -13.48 0.60 -7.60
N LEU A 175 -12.16 0.44 -7.55
CA LEU A 175 -11.42 -0.56 -8.34
C LEU A 175 -11.43 -1.96 -7.71
N LEU A 176 -11.76 -2.08 -6.42
CA LEU A 176 -11.84 -3.38 -5.73
C LEU A 176 -13.02 -4.17 -6.27
N ASN A 177 -12.96 -5.51 -6.20
CA ASN A 177 -14.11 -6.34 -6.57
C ASN A 177 -15.28 -6.10 -5.57
N GLU A 178 -16.49 -6.42 -6.01
CA GLU A 178 -17.71 -6.14 -5.24
C GLU A 178 -17.72 -6.85 -3.88
N GLY A 179 -17.24 -8.11 -3.80
CA GLY A 179 -17.19 -8.87 -2.56
C GLY A 179 -16.29 -8.20 -1.50
N ILE A 180 -15.13 -7.70 -1.91
CA ILE A 180 -14.20 -6.96 -1.05
C ILE A 180 -14.82 -5.64 -0.59
N GLN A 181 -15.46 -4.89 -1.50
CA GLN A 181 -16.15 -3.64 -1.15
C GLN A 181 -17.21 -3.87 -0.07
N ILE A 182 -18.05 -4.89 -0.25
CA ILE A 182 -19.11 -5.26 0.70
C ILE A 182 -18.49 -5.68 2.04
N ALA A 183 -17.47 -6.54 2.03
CA ALA A 183 -16.80 -7.01 3.24
C ALA A 183 -16.22 -5.85 4.06
N LEU A 184 -15.58 -4.88 3.40
CA LEU A 184 -15.02 -3.69 4.04
C LEU A 184 -16.06 -2.77 4.66
N LEU A 185 -17.16 -2.52 3.95
CA LEU A 185 -18.24 -1.68 4.49
C LEU A 185 -18.96 -2.37 5.64
N ALA A 186 -19.23 -3.67 5.50
CA ALA A 186 -19.86 -4.46 6.55
C ALA A 186 -19.00 -4.50 7.82
N SER A 187 -17.69 -4.78 7.70
CA SER A 187 -16.79 -4.80 8.87
C SER A 187 -16.68 -3.43 9.54
N PHE A 188 -16.64 -2.36 8.74
CA PHE A 188 -16.57 -0.99 9.27
C PHE A 188 -17.83 -0.60 10.04
N LEU A 189 -19.02 -0.93 9.52
CA LEU A 189 -20.29 -0.68 10.20
C LEU A 189 -20.38 -1.46 11.52
N VAL A 190 -19.92 -2.71 11.53
CA VAL A 190 -19.83 -3.52 12.75
C VAL A 190 -18.89 -2.84 13.76
N ASP A 191 -17.68 -2.46 13.38
CA ASP A 191 -16.73 -1.79 14.28
C ASP A 191 -17.31 -0.50 14.88
N ALA A 192 -17.96 0.32 14.05
CA ALA A 192 -18.61 1.57 14.47
C ALA A 192 -19.78 1.34 15.46
N CYS A 193 -20.51 0.24 15.32
CA CYS A 193 -21.63 -0.08 16.22
C CYS A 193 -21.18 -0.63 17.58
N TYR A 194 -20.06 -1.37 17.64
CA TYR A 194 -19.65 -2.10 18.85
C TYR A 194 -18.59 -1.41 19.70
N ARG A 195 -17.96 -0.32 19.24
CA ARG A 195 -16.93 0.40 20.01
C ARG A 195 -17.28 1.89 20.14
N PRO A 196 -17.87 2.33 21.28
CA PRO A 196 -18.09 3.75 21.52
C PRO A 196 -16.75 4.47 21.66
N HIS A 197 -16.65 5.64 21.01
CA HIS A 197 -15.51 6.56 21.04
C HIS A 197 -15.27 7.17 22.42
#